data_AF-A0A660LEH6-F1
#
_entry.id   AF-A0A660LEH6-F1
#
_cell.length_a   1.000
_cell.length_b   1.000
_cell.length_c   1.000
_cell.angle_alpha   90.00
_cell.angle_beta   90.00
_cell.angle_gamma   90.00
#
_symmetry.space_group_name_H-M   'P 1'
#
loop_
_entity.id
_entity.type
_entity.pdbx_description
1 polymer ?
#
loop_
_entity_poly.entity_id
_entity_poly.type
_entity_poly.pdbx_seq_one_letter_code
_entity_poly.pdbx_strand_id
1 'polypeptide(L)'
;MSAAGERRQLGRYELPDGTQRILCAQRINGRVAISDVPDADEGRVYLVERHVESRAAMQGLVDAYIEDAMQRGEPAALAPTWAGV
;
A
#
# COMPACT_ATOMS: atom_id res chain seq x y z
N MET A 1 -20.15 2.82 14.54
CA MET A 1 -19.07 1.87 14.21
C MET A 1 -18.83 1.93 12.72
N SER A 2 -17.63 2.32 12.30
CA SER A 2 -17.23 2.31 10.89
C SER A 2 -17.00 0.85 10.49
N ALA A 3 -17.91 0.24 9.72
CA ALA A 3 -17.75 -1.13 9.27
C ALA A 3 -16.59 -1.21 8.25
N ALA A 4 -15.46 -1.78 8.69
CA ALA A 4 -14.41 -2.18 7.78
C ALA A 4 -14.79 -3.54 7.18
N GLY A 5 -14.79 -3.63 5.86
CA GLY A 5 -15.01 -4.89 5.14
C GLY A 5 -13.81 -5.82 5.23
N GLU A 6 -13.92 -6.99 4.61
CA GLU A 6 -12.81 -7.93 4.45
C GLU A 6 -11.63 -7.27 3.70
N ARG A 7 -10.41 -7.60 4.14
CA ARG A 7 -9.18 -7.22 3.46
C ARG A 7 -8.93 -8.16 2.29
N ARG A 8 -8.61 -7.61 1.11
CA ARG A 8 -8.31 -8.37 -0.10
C ARG A 8 -6.89 -8.11 -0.55
N GLN A 9 -6.09 -9.15 -0.69
CA GLN A 9 -4.75 -9.07 -1.26
C GLN A 9 -4.85 -8.67 -2.74
N LEU A 10 -4.02 -7.69 -3.12
CA LEU A 10 -3.90 -7.20 -4.49
C LEU A 10 -2.58 -7.65 -5.14
N GLY A 11 -1.51 -7.73 -4.35
CA GLY A 11 -0.18 -8.10 -4.81
C GLY A 11 0.77 -8.37 -3.65
N ARG A 12 1.86 -9.05 -3.95
CA ARG A 12 2.96 -9.34 -3.02
C ARG A 12 4.26 -8.96 -3.69
N TYR A 13 5.19 -8.41 -2.92
CA TYR A 13 6.52 -8.09 -3.40
C TYR A 13 7.56 -8.28 -2.30
N GLU A 14 8.82 -8.38 -2.72
CA GLU A 14 9.98 -8.57 -1.86
C GLU A 14 10.94 -7.40 -2.06
N LEU A 15 11.41 -6.83 -0.96
CA LEU A 15 12.45 -5.81 -0.96
C LEU A 15 13.84 -6.46 -1.04
N PRO A 16 14.88 -5.72 -1.48
CA PRO A 16 16.25 -6.26 -1.59
C PRO A 16 16.84 -6.82 -0.29
N ASP A 17 16.33 -6.42 0.88
CA ASP A 17 16.73 -6.95 2.18
C ASP A 17 16.02 -8.26 2.57
N GLY A 18 15.18 -8.80 1.66
CA GLY A 18 14.38 -10.01 1.87
C GLY A 18 13.02 -9.77 2.53
N THR A 19 12.68 -8.52 2.88
CA THR A 19 11.40 -8.20 3.52
C THR A 19 10.24 -8.47 2.57
N GLN A 20 9.31 -9.32 3.00
CA GLN A 20 8.09 -9.67 2.27
C GLN A 20 6.95 -8.72 2.64
N ARG A 21 6.25 -8.20 1.63
CA ARG A 21 5.17 -7.23 1.81
C ARG A 21 3.98 -7.53 0.94
N ILE A 22 2.79 -7.16 1.42
CA ILE A 22 1.51 -7.38 0.74
C ILE A 22 0.77 -6.06 0.57
N LEU A 23 0.33 -5.76 -0.64
CA LEU A 23 -0.66 -4.72 -0.88
C LEU A 23 -2.07 -5.27 -0.71
N CYS A 24 -2.88 -4.54 0.05
CA CYS A 24 -4.22 -4.94 0.44
C CYS A 24 -5.24 -3.84 0.17
N ALA A 25 -6.36 -4.17 -0.44
CA ALA A 25 -7.55 -3.33 -0.49
C ALA A 25 -8.48 -3.64 0.70
N GLN A 26 -9.09 -2.60 1.27
CA GLN A 26 -10.18 -2.74 2.22
C GLN A 26 -11.22 -1.65 2.01
N ARG A 27 -12.50 -2.02 2.07
CA ARG A 27 -13.59 -1.03 2.10
C ARG A 27 -13.76 -0.50 3.51
N ILE A 28 -13.63 0.81 3.68
CA ILE A 28 -13.81 1.51 4.95
C ILE A 28 -14.80 2.65 4.69
N ASN A 29 -15.95 2.63 5.39
CA ASN A 29 -17.03 3.60 5.20
C ASN A 29 -17.45 3.77 3.72
N GLY A 30 -17.58 2.65 3.01
CA GLY A 30 -18.00 2.61 1.61
C GLY A 30 -16.90 2.93 0.58
N ARG A 31 -15.72 3.40 1.02
CA ARG A 31 -14.61 3.77 0.14
C ARG A 31 -13.47 2.76 0.22
N VAL A 32 -12.78 2.53 -0.89
CA VAL A 32 -11.62 1.62 -0.94
C VAL A 32 -10.39 2.38 -0.45
N ALA A 33 -9.65 1.77 0.48
CA ALA A 33 -8.31 2.16 0.87
C ALA A 33 -7.34 1.03 0.52
N ILE A 34 -6.13 1.39 0.09
CA ILE A 34 -5.04 0.46 -0.16
C ILE A 34 -3.99 0.65 0.91
N SER A 35 -3.54 -0.44 1.51
CA SER A 35 -2.46 -0.45 2.49
C SER A 35 -1.38 -1.44 2.09
N ASP A 36 -0.15 -1.05 2.40
CA ASP A 36 1.02 -1.90 2.35
C ASP A 36 1.30 -2.42 3.76
N VAL A 37 1.28 -3.74 3.92
CA VAL A 37 1.50 -4.42 5.19
C VAL A 37 2.70 -5.36 5.09
N PRO A 38 3.48 -5.53 6.18
CA PRO A 38 4.43 -6.63 6.24
C PRO A 38 3.68 -7.97 6.14
N ASP A 39 4.27 -8.94 5.45
CA ASP A 39 3.76 -10.33 5.40
C ASP A 39 4.09 -11.11 6.68
N ALA A 40 4.99 -10.58 7.50
CA ALA A 40 5.22 -11.02 8.87
C ALA A 40 4.38 -10.19 9.85
N ASP A 41 4.13 -10.72 11.05
CA ASP A 41 3.35 -10.04 12.09
C ASP A 41 4.05 -8.78 12.68
N GLU A 42 5.25 -8.45 12.21
CA GLU A 42 6.04 -7.32 12.70
C GLU A 42 6.35 -6.32 11.57
N GLY A 43 6.22 -5.03 11.86
CA GLY A 43 6.62 -3.95 10.96
C GLY A 43 5.58 -2.85 10.78
N ARG A 44 5.97 -1.79 10.06
CA ARG A 44 5.08 -0.65 9.78
C ARG A 44 4.11 -0.97 8.66
N VAL A 45 2.86 -0.56 8.87
CA VAL A 45 1.81 -0.53 7.85
C VAL A 45 1.75 0.87 7.26
N TYR A 46 1.70 0.96 5.93
CA TYR A 46 1.60 2.22 5.20
C TYR A 46 0.26 2.32 4.49
N LEU A 47 -0.38 3.48 4.60
CA LEU A 47 -1.53 3.82 3.77
C LEU A 47 -0.99 4.30 2.41
N VAL A 48 -1.34 3.60 1.33
CA VAL A 48 -0.89 3.92 -0.03
C VAL A 48 -1.81 4.95 -0.68
N GLU A 49 -3.11 4.66 -0.71
CA GLU A 49 -4.10 5.55 -1.32
C GLU A 49 -5.49 5.34 -0.69
N ARG A 50 -6.31 6.38 -0.70
CA ARG A 50 -7.73 6.34 -0.31
C ARG A 50 -8.62 6.73 -1.48
N HIS A 51 -9.87 6.28 -1.40
CA HIS A 51 -10.93 6.69 -2.33
C HIS A 51 -10.67 6.27 -3.78
N VAL A 52 -10.05 5.11 -3.99
CA VAL A 52 -9.78 4.59 -5.33
C VAL A 52 -11.10 4.37 -6.08
N GLU A 53 -11.24 5.02 -7.23
CA GLU A 53 -12.53 5.20 -7.92
C GLU A 53 -12.91 4.04 -8.85
N SER A 54 -11.93 3.24 -9.28
CA SER A 54 -12.16 2.11 -10.18
C SER A 54 -11.16 0.98 -9.97
N ARG A 55 -11.53 -0.21 -10.46
CA ARG A 55 -10.63 -1.38 -10.45
C ARG A 55 -9.41 -1.17 -11.34
N ALA A 56 -9.55 -0.48 -12.47
CA ALA A 56 -8.44 -0.20 -13.37
C ALA A 56 -7.42 0.76 -12.72
N ALA A 57 -7.90 1.83 -12.07
CA ALA A 57 -7.05 2.75 -11.31
C ALA A 57 -6.33 2.02 -10.16
N MET A 58 -7.04 1.14 -9.46
CA MET A 58 -6.44 0.31 -8.41
C MET A 58 -5.30 -0.57 -8.95
N GLN A 59 -5.51 -1.24 -10.08
CA GLN A 59 -4.48 -2.11 -10.66
C GLN A 59 -3.25 -1.32 -11.09
N GLY A 60 -3.44 -0.22 -11.83
CA GLY A 60 -2.32 0.61 -12.27
C GLY A 60 -1.52 1.20 -11.10
N LEU A 61 -2.20 1.58 -10.01
CA LEU A 61 -1.55 2.06 -8.79
C LEU A 61 -0.75 0.95 -8.09
N VAL A 62 -1.30 -0.27 -8.01
CA VAL A 62 -0.61 -1.43 -7.41
C VAL A 62 0.66 -1.74 -8.18
N ASP A 63 0.57 -1.80 -9.50
CA ASP A 63 1.70 -2.14 -10.38
C ASP A 63 2.80 -1.07 -10.25
N ALA A 64 2.44 0.21 -10.36
CA ALA A 64 3.38 1.32 -10.22
C ALA A 64 4.04 1.38 -8.83
N TYR A 65 3.27 1.14 -7.77
CA TYR A 65 3.79 1.16 -6.40
C TYR A 65 4.81 0.05 -6.17
N ILE A 66 4.54 -1.17 -6.67
CA ILE A 66 5.44 -2.32 -6.49
C ILE A 66 6.74 -2.07 -7.26
N GLU A 67 6.65 -1.64 -8.52
CA GLU A 67 7.83 -1.32 -9.34
C GLU A 67 8.73 -0.29 -8.67
N ASP A 68 8.13 0.80 -8.20
CA ASP A 68 8.81 1.91 -7.55
C ASP A 68 9.42 1.52 -6.18
N ALA A 69 8.71 0.74 -5.36
CA ALA A 69 9.23 0.23 -4.09
C ALA A 69 10.42 -0.71 -4.30
N MET A 70 10.34 -1.61 -5.28
CA MET A 70 11.45 -2.51 -5.63
C MET A 70 12.65 -1.75 -6.18
N GLN A 71 12.43 -0.70 -6.99
CA GLN A 71 13.51 0.11 -7.54
C GLN A 71 14.26 0.91 -6.46
N ARG A 72 13.55 1.44 -5.46
CA ARG A 72 14.17 2.15 -4.33
C ARG A 72 14.75 1.23 -3.26
N GLY A 73 14.19 0.03 -3.12
CA GLY A 73 14.52 -0.89 -2.03
C GLY A 73 13.88 -0.54 -0.68
N GLU A 74 12.83 0.29 -0.66
CA GLU A 74 12.09 0.63 0.55
C GLU A 74 10.58 0.77 0.27
N PRO A 75 9.71 0.42 1.25
CA PRO A 75 8.26 0.56 1.10
C PRO A 75 7.86 2.01 1.34
N ALA A 76 6.92 2.50 0.53
CA ALA A 76 6.42 3.88 0.52
C ALA A 76 7.53 4.93 0.33
N ALA A 77 7.33 5.86 -0.61
CA ALA A 77 8.10 7.09 -0.57
C ALA A 77 7.62 7.90 0.65
N LEU A 78 8.45 8.04 1.70
CA LEU A 78 8.21 9.08 2.68
C LEU A 78 8.23 10.40 1.89
N ALA A 79 7.10 11.12 1.89
CA ALA A 79 7.08 12.48 1.34
C ALA A 79 8.27 13.21 1.97
N PRO A 80 9.13 13.88 1.16
CA PRO A 80 10.27 14.60 1.70
C PRO A 80 9.74 15.48 2.82
N THR A 81 10.37 15.38 4.00
CA THR A 81 10.00 16.24 5.13
C THR A 81 10.03 17.66 4.60
N TRP A 82 8.89 18.35 4.59
CA TRP A 82 8.79 19.71 4.11
C TRP A 82 9.81 20.56 4.89
N ALA A 83 10.97 20.81 4.29
CA ALA A 83 11.95 21.74 4.81
C ALA A 83 11.37 23.12 4.51
N GLY A 84 10.78 23.71 5.55
CA GLY A 84 10.01 24.95 5.46
C GLY A 84 10.66 26.01 4.57
N VAL A 85 9.85 26.56 3.66
CA VAL A 85 9.97 27.95 3.20
C VAL A 85 9.14 28.85 4.09
#